data_AF-J1AP20-F1
#
_entry.id   AF-J1AP20-F1
#
_cell.length_a   1.000
_cell.length_b   1.000
_cell.length_c   1.000
_cell.angle_alpha   90.00
_cell.angle_beta   90.00
_cell.angle_gamma   90.00
#
_symmetry.space_group_name_H-M   'P 1'
#
loop_
_entity.id
_entity.type
_entity.pdbx_description
1 polymer ?
#
loop_
_entity_poly.entity_id
_entity_poly.type
_entity_poly.pdbx_seq_one_letter_code
_entity_poly.pdbx_strand_id
1 'polypeptide(L)'
;METAKTVLTALVAIKARAIEKQNAILLNDDAVGMIDAVIGMAIGLIVLVAVFSIAPVIGSNIDSSVTIPAGSQWNSTTNADMTTGVEIWTQNSALLILAVMVSILSLVIFSIMRIRGSE
;
A
#
# COMPACT_ATOMS: atom_id res chain seq x y z
N MET A 1 8.77 62.44 -11.54
CA MET A 1 8.82 61.36 -12.57
C MET A 1 9.77 60.23 -12.16
N GLU A 2 10.87 60.53 -11.46
CA GLU A 2 11.87 59.55 -11.00
C GLU A 2 11.35 58.58 -9.93
N THR A 3 10.60 59.09 -8.94
CA THR A 3 9.96 58.29 -7.89
C THR A 3 9.01 57.22 -8.41
N ALA A 4 8.24 57.52 -9.45
CA ALA A 4 7.32 56.56 -10.08
C ALA A 4 8.06 55.39 -10.75
N LYS A 5 9.23 55.66 -11.37
CA LYS A 5 10.07 54.61 -11.99
C LYS A 5 10.69 53.69 -10.95
N THR A 6 11.14 54.24 -9.82
CA THR A 6 11.71 53.47 -8.71
C THR A 6 10.67 52.53 -8.10
N VAL A 7 9.45 53.02 -7.86
CA VAL A 7 8.35 52.20 -7.33
C VAL A 7 7.97 51.09 -8.30
N LEU A 8 7.85 51.40 -9.60
CA LEU A 8 7.54 50.39 -10.62
C LEU A 8 8.60 49.28 -10.66
N THR A 9 9.87 49.65 -10.59
CA THR A 9 10.99 48.69 -10.59
C THR A 9 10.95 47.79 -9.35
N ALA A 10 10.64 48.37 -8.18
CA ALA A 10 10.49 47.61 -6.94
C ALA A 10 9.32 46.61 -7.02
N LEU A 11 8.17 47.02 -7.58
CA LEU A 11 7.01 46.13 -7.74
C LEU A 11 7.29 44.97 -8.70
N VAL A 12 8.00 45.22 -9.79
CA VAL A 12 8.42 44.17 -10.73
C VAL A 12 9.37 43.19 -10.05
N ALA A 13 10.34 43.67 -9.27
CA ALA A 13 11.27 42.83 -8.52
C ALA A 13 10.56 41.97 -7.46
N ILE A 14 9.57 42.54 -6.76
CA ILE A 14 8.76 41.81 -5.78
C ILE A 14 7.94 40.73 -6.48
N LYS A 15 7.31 41.04 -7.62
CA LYS A 15 6.55 40.07 -8.40
C LYS A 15 7.43 38.92 -8.88
N ALA A 16 8.64 39.21 -9.35
CA ALA A 16 9.59 38.17 -9.78
C ALA A 16 9.96 37.22 -8.62
N ARG A 17 10.26 37.77 -7.43
CA ARG A 17 10.55 36.98 -6.23
C ARG A 17 9.35 36.15 -5.75
N ALA A 18 8.14 36.69 -5.87
CA ALA A 18 6.93 35.97 -5.48
C ALA A 18 6.69 34.76 -6.38
N ILE A 19 6.88 34.90 -7.70
CA ILE A 19 6.75 33.79 -8.66
C ILE A 19 7.79 32.72 -8.40
N GLU A 20 9.05 33.11 -8.13
CA GLU A 20 10.13 32.17 -7.81
C GLU A 20 9.79 31.32 -6.56
N LYS A 21 9.31 31.97 -5.49
CA LYS A 21 8.90 31.26 -4.26
C LYS A 21 7.67 30.38 -4.48
N GLN A 22 6.69 30.84 -5.25
CA GLN A 22 5.51 30.04 -5.58
C GLN A 22 5.90 28.76 -6.31
N ASN A 23 6.78 28.86 -7.33
CA ASN A 23 7.27 27.69 -8.05
C ASN A 23 8.04 26.73 -7.14
N ALA A 24 8.87 27.25 -6.23
CA ALA A 24 9.60 26.42 -5.26
C ALA A 24 8.65 25.69 -4.29
N ILE A 25 7.55 26.32 -3.87
CA ILE A 25 6.55 25.70 -3.01
C ILE A 25 5.80 24.60 -3.77
N LEU A 26 5.36 24.86 -5.00
CA LEU A 26 4.66 23.88 -5.84
C LEU A 26 5.52 22.64 -6.11
N LEU A 27 6.79 22.84 -6.50
CA LEU A 27 7.74 21.74 -6.71
C LEU A 27 7.94 20.89 -5.45
N ASN A 28 7.96 21.53 -4.27
CA ASN A 28 8.11 20.82 -3.01
C ASN A 28 6.82 20.06 -2.63
N ASP A 29 5.64 20.62 -2.88
CA ASP A 29 4.34 19.97 -2.62
C ASP A 29 4.15 18.73 -3.51
N ASP A 30 4.50 18.84 -4.80
CA ASP A 30 4.50 17.72 -5.74
C ASP A 30 5.48 16.61 -5.29
N ALA A 31 6.67 16.99 -4.83
CA ALA A 31 7.66 16.05 -4.33
C ALA A 31 7.20 15.33 -3.05
N VAL A 32 6.58 16.05 -2.11
CA VAL A 32 5.99 15.47 -0.89
C VAL A 32 4.86 14.51 -1.24
N GLY A 33 3.95 14.90 -2.15
CA GLY A 33 2.87 14.03 -2.61
C GLY A 33 3.37 12.74 -3.26
N MET A 34 4.45 12.82 -4.04
CA MET A 34 5.07 11.64 -4.65
C MET A 34 5.73 10.71 -3.63
N ILE A 35 6.40 11.28 -2.61
CA ILE A 35 7.01 10.50 -1.51
C ILE A 35 5.95 9.78 -0.69
N ASP A 36 4.86 10.46 -0.33
CA ASP A 36 3.76 9.85 0.44
C ASP A 36 3.11 8.69 -0.31
N ALA A 37 2.94 8.82 -1.63
CA ALA A 37 2.42 7.75 -2.48
C ALA A 37 3.35 6.53 -2.50
N VAL A 38 4.67 6.73 -2.60
CA VAL A 38 5.66 5.65 -2.57
C VAL A 38 5.70 4.95 -1.22
N ILE A 39 5.66 5.70 -0.12
CA ILE A 39 5.60 5.13 1.23
C ILE A 39 4.34 4.28 1.41
N GLY A 40 3.18 4.78 0.96
CA GLY A 40 1.91 4.04 1.01
C GLY A 40 1.99 2.72 0.25
N MET A 41 2.58 2.71 -0.95
CA MET A 41 2.80 1.48 -1.72
C MET A 41 3.75 0.51 -1.02
N ALA A 42 4.85 1.00 -0.44
CA ALA A 42 5.81 0.16 0.27
C ALA A 42 5.17 -0.53 1.49
N ILE A 43 4.38 0.21 2.28
CA ILE A 43 3.65 -0.37 3.42
C ILE A 43 2.66 -1.43 2.94
N GLY A 44 1.89 -1.16 1.88
CA GLY A 44 0.95 -2.11 1.31
C GLY A 44 1.61 -3.42 0.88
N LEU A 45 2.76 -3.33 0.20
CA LEU A 45 3.53 -4.51 -0.22
C LEU A 45 4.10 -5.30 0.96
N ILE A 46 4.62 -4.63 1.99
CA ILE A 46 5.17 -5.29 3.18
C ILE A 46 4.06 -6.07 3.91
N VAL A 47 2.90 -5.44 4.11
CA VAL A 47 1.75 -6.10 4.75
C VAL A 47 1.30 -7.32 3.95
N LEU A 48 1.28 -7.21 2.62
CA LEU A 48 0.93 -8.33 1.74
C LEU A 48 1.86 -9.53 1.95
N VAL A 49 3.18 -9.29 1.90
CA VAL A 49 4.19 -10.33 2.11
C VAL A 49 4.07 -10.95 3.50
N ALA A 50 3.84 -10.13 4.53
CA ALA A 50 3.65 -10.61 5.90
C ALA A 50 2.47 -11.58 6.01
N VAL A 51 1.31 -11.23 5.46
CA VAL A 51 0.10 -12.09 5.50
C VAL A 51 0.35 -13.42 4.80
N PHE A 52 0.96 -13.42 3.61
CA PHE A 52 1.26 -14.67 2.89
C PHE A 52 2.28 -15.54 3.61
N SER A 53 3.27 -14.94 4.27
CA SER A 53 4.25 -15.69 5.05
C SER A 53 3.63 -16.34 6.30
N ILE A 54 2.65 -15.69 6.91
CA ILE A 54 2.04 -16.12 8.18
C ILE A 54 0.94 -17.18 7.95
N ALA A 55 0.18 -17.12 6.85
CA ALA A 55 -0.97 -18.01 6.65
C ALA A 55 -0.60 -19.52 6.70
N PRO A 56 0.44 -20.02 6.01
CA PRO A 56 0.84 -21.44 6.12
C PRO A 56 1.37 -21.79 7.52
N VAL A 57 2.04 -20.85 8.19
CA VAL A 57 2.57 -21.02 9.54
C VAL A 57 1.45 -21.22 10.55
N ILE A 58 0.33 -20.50 10.42
CA ILE A 58 -0.85 -20.72 11.26
C ILE A 58 -1.40 -22.14 11.05
N GLY A 59 -1.54 -22.58 9.80
CA GLY A 59 -2.01 -23.94 9.49
C GLY A 59 -1.12 -25.02 10.08
N SER A 60 0.21 -24.87 9.96
CA SER A 60 1.18 -25.81 10.53
C SER A 60 1.09 -25.88 12.05
N ASN A 61 0.97 -24.73 12.73
CA ASN A 61 0.86 -24.70 14.19
C ASN A 61 -0.42 -25.36 14.70
N ILE A 62 -1.53 -25.25 13.94
CA ILE A 62 -2.79 -25.94 14.25
C ILE A 62 -2.60 -27.46 14.11
N ASP A 63 -2.02 -27.92 13.00
CA ASP A 63 -1.81 -29.34 12.75
C ASP A 63 -0.84 -29.98 13.76
N SER A 64 0.15 -29.22 14.26
CA SER A 64 1.09 -29.68 15.28
C SER A 64 0.64 -29.44 16.72
N SER A 65 -0.52 -28.82 16.95
CA SER A 65 -0.98 -28.43 18.29
C SER A 65 -1.30 -29.63 19.18
N VAL A 66 -1.57 -30.78 18.58
CA VAL A 66 -1.91 -32.02 19.29
C VAL A 66 -1.19 -33.20 18.65
N THR A 67 -0.56 -34.06 19.46
CA THR A 67 0.03 -35.30 18.97
C THR A 67 -1.07 -36.31 18.70
N ILE A 68 -1.29 -36.65 17.43
CA ILE A 68 -2.29 -37.63 17.04
C ILE A 68 -1.65 -39.02 16.92
N PRO A 69 -2.17 -40.05 17.62
CA PRO A 69 -1.64 -41.40 17.55
C PRO A 69 -1.61 -41.98 16.13
N ALA A 70 -0.60 -42.80 15.83
CA ALA A 70 -0.53 -43.59 14.60
C ALA A 70 -1.68 -44.61 14.57
N GLY A 71 -2.55 -44.53 13.56
CA GLY A 71 -3.76 -45.35 13.45
C GLY A 71 -5.07 -44.65 13.83
N SER A 72 -5.01 -43.40 14.32
CA SER A 72 -6.21 -42.57 14.49
C SER A 72 -6.83 -42.23 13.13
N GLN A 73 -8.17 -42.20 13.05
CA GLN A 73 -8.87 -41.63 11.89
C GLN A 73 -8.55 -40.15 11.66
N TRP A 74 -8.07 -39.45 12.69
CA TRP A 74 -7.67 -38.05 12.63
C TRP A 74 -6.21 -37.86 12.21
N ASN A 75 -5.49 -38.91 11.83
CA ASN A 75 -4.12 -38.82 11.38
C ASN A 75 -4.08 -38.72 9.85
N SER A 76 -3.75 -37.53 9.33
CA SER A 76 -3.66 -37.22 7.89
C SER A 76 -2.59 -38.02 7.14
N THR A 77 -1.60 -38.57 7.85
CA THR A 77 -0.56 -39.44 7.27
C THR A 77 -1.13 -40.82 6.90
N THR A 78 -2.13 -41.29 7.65
CA THR A 78 -2.83 -42.57 7.42
C THR A 78 -4.15 -42.42 6.67
N ASN A 79 -4.79 -41.25 6.74
CA ASN A 79 -6.05 -40.94 6.08
C ASN A 79 -5.81 -39.82 5.07
N ALA A 80 -5.41 -40.18 3.84
CA ALA A 80 -5.03 -39.23 2.80
C ALA A 80 -6.19 -38.32 2.32
N ASP A 81 -7.43 -38.71 2.58
CA ASP A 81 -8.62 -37.91 2.26
C ASP A 81 -8.88 -36.78 3.28
N MET A 82 -8.08 -36.71 4.35
CA MET A 82 -8.27 -35.75 5.43
C MET A 82 -7.54 -34.44 5.13
N THR A 83 -8.32 -33.37 4.94
CA THR A 83 -7.76 -32.02 4.72
C THR A 83 -6.96 -31.54 5.92
N THR A 84 -5.75 -31.06 5.68
CA THR A 84 -4.87 -30.47 6.71
C THR A 84 -5.19 -29.00 6.98
N GLY A 85 -4.84 -28.49 8.15
CA GLY A 85 -4.92 -27.06 8.46
C GLY A 85 -4.10 -26.22 7.47
N VAL A 86 -2.92 -26.69 7.08
CA VAL A 86 -2.10 -26.04 6.03
C VAL A 86 -2.84 -25.94 4.70
N GLU A 87 -3.53 -26.99 4.26
CA GLU A 87 -4.32 -26.95 3.02
C GLU A 87 -5.47 -25.96 3.09
N ILE A 88 -6.21 -25.92 4.21
CA ILE A 88 -7.30 -24.95 4.40
C ILE A 88 -6.76 -23.52 4.31
N TRP A 89 -5.65 -23.22 4.98
CA TRP A 89 -5.05 -21.89 4.94
C TRP A 89 -4.47 -21.54 3.57
N THR A 90 -3.94 -22.53 2.85
CA THR A 90 -3.46 -22.35 1.48
C THR A 90 -4.61 -22.04 0.52
N GLN A 91 -5.74 -22.75 0.62
CA GLN A 91 -6.94 -22.48 -0.17
C GLN A 91 -7.53 -21.10 0.15
N ASN A 92 -7.60 -20.72 1.43
CA ASN A 92 -8.09 -19.41 1.85
C ASN A 92 -7.12 -18.27 1.49
N SER A 93 -5.82 -18.54 1.37
CA SER A 93 -4.84 -17.54 0.93
C SER A 93 -5.17 -17.02 -0.48
N ALA A 94 -5.78 -17.83 -1.35
CA ALA A 94 -6.26 -17.38 -2.66
C ALA A 94 -7.38 -16.32 -2.56
N LEU A 95 -8.27 -16.44 -1.57
CA LEU A 95 -9.29 -15.43 -1.30
C LEU A 95 -8.67 -14.14 -0.75
N LEU A 96 -7.60 -14.25 0.05
CA LEU A 96 -6.83 -13.09 0.51
C LEU A 96 -6.12 -12.37 -0.65
N ILE A 97 -5.58 -13.10 -1.64
CA ILE A 97 -5.07 -12.51 -2.90
C ILE A 97 -6.17 -11.67 -3.54
N LEU A 98 -7.37 -12.23 -3.66
CA LEU A 98 -8.49 -11.56 -4.32
C LEU A 98 -8.91 -10.28 -3.57
N ALA A 99 -8.99 -10.33 -2.23
CA ALA A 99 -9.28 -9.17 -1.40
C ALA A 99 -8.23 -8.06 -1.54
N VAL A 100 -6.94 -8.42 -1.62
CA VAL A 100 -5.84 -7.48 -1.86
C VAL A 100 -5.95 -6.85 -3.25
N MET A 101 -6.22 -7.66 -4.28
CA MET A 101 -6.38 -7.16 -5.64
C MET A 101 -7.50 -6.13 -5.73
N VAL A 102 -8.64 -6.38 -5.07
CA VAL A 102 -9.77 -5.43 -5.01
C VAL A 102 -9.39 -4.13 -4.28
N SER A 103 -8.62 -4.21 -3.20
CA SER A 103 -8.19 -3.02 -2.45
C SER A 103 -7.15 -2.20 -3.24
N ILE A 104 -6.23 -2.84 -3.97
CA ILE A 104 -5.31 -2.15 -4.90
C ILE A 104 -6.10 -1.46 -6.02
N LEU A 105 -7.05 -2.15 -6.65
CA LEU A 105 -7.92 -1.55 -7.67
C LEU A 105 -8.69 -0.34 -7.13
N SER A 106 -9.21 -0.43 -5.91
CA SER A 106 -9.89 0.68 -5.25
C SER A 106 -8.97 1.88 -5.05
N LEU A 107 -7.71 1.64 -4.67
CA LEU A 107 -6.69 2.67 -4.46
C LEU A 107 -6.27 3.33 -5.79
N VAL A 108 -6.15 2.55 -6.87
CA VAL A 108 -5.90 3.06 -8.22
C VAL A 108 -7.06 3.92 -8.70
N ILE A 109 -8.31 3.45 -8.59
CA ILE A 109 -9.51 4.20 -8.97
C ILE A 109 -9.58 5.52 -8.18
N PHE A 110 -9.38 5.46 -6.87
CA PHE A 110 -9.35 6.64 -6.00
C PHE A 110 -8.28 7.65 -6.44
N SER A 111 -7.06 7.17 -6.74
CA SER A 111 -5.96 8.02 -7.18
C SER A 111 -6.29 8.72 -8.51
N ILE A 112 -6.88 8.02 -9.47
CA ILE A 112 -7.32 8.60 -10.74
C ILE A 112 -8.43 9.64 -10.51
N MET A 113 -9.43 9.33 -9.67
CA MET A 113 -10.50 10.28 -9.36
C MET A 113 -9.98 11.53 -8.67
N ARG A 114 -9.00 11.39 -7.78
CA ARG A 114 -8.37 12.52 -7.08
C ARG A 114 -7.62 13.43 -8.04
N ILE A 115 -6.85 12.87 -8.98
CA ILE A 115 -6.13 13.65 -10.00
C ILE A 115 -7.12 14.40 -10.92
N ARG A 116 -8.20 13.75 -11.33
CA ARG A 116 -9.26 14.37 -12.16
C ARG A 116 -10.04 15.47 -11.45
N GLY A 117 -10.10 15.47 -10.12
CA GLY A 117 -10.73 16.53 -9.33
C GLY A 117 -9.80 17.68 -8.99
N SER A 118 -8.51 17.59 -9.35
CA SER A 118 -7.51 18.65 -9.16
C SER A 118 -7.23 19.49 -10.41
N GLU A 119 -7.89 19.16 -11.53
CA GLU A 119 -8.05 20.06 -12.69
C GLU A 119 -9.29 20.95 -12.51
#